data_AF-A0AAC9WEQ0-F1
#
_entry.id   AF-A0AAC9WEQ0-F1
#
_cell.length_a   1.000
_cell.length_b   1.000
_cell.length_c   1.000
_cell.angle_alpha   90.00
_cell.angle_beta   90.00
_cell.angle_gamma   90.00
#
_symmetry.space_group_name_H-M   'P 1'
#
loop_
_entity.id
_entity.type
_entity.pdbx_description
1 polymer ?
#
loop_
_entity_poly.entity_id
_entity_poly.type
_entity_poly.pdbx_seq_one_letter_code
_entity_poly.pdbx_strand_id
1 'polypeptide(L)'
;MRINSVPDKNYFSNRQITTKEEKQKNIPSKDKELKDEYIPTQKEEKTGIYKKPMHKVDMDTIQKLKEESERTYSHLKEMVRQLLERQGLTFKDLVGLESEIKVDEETRLEAQAMIAEGGPLSPEGVSDNIIAFAKAISGGDKEKIDLLRSAIEEGFKQAANILGGELPEVCQKTYDLTMEKLDAWKAEE
;
A
#
# COMPACT_ATOMS: atom_id res chain seq x y z
N MET A 1 27.66 0.16 26.10
CA MET A 1 26.68 0.54 25.06
C MET A 1 25.50 -0.43 25.14
N ARG A 2 24.31 0.05 25.49
CA ARG A 2 23.06 -0.73 25.50
C ARG A 2 22.19 -0.17 24.38
N ILE A 3 21.91 -1.00 23.39
CA ILE A 3 20.97 -0.73 22.29
C ILE A 3 19.56 -0.99 22.81
N ASN A 4 18.75 0.05 22.92
CA ASN A 4 17.32 -0.09 23.18
C ASN A 4 16.63 -0.50 21.87
N SER A 5 16.02 -1.69 21.89
CA SER A 5 15.15 -2.20 20.83
C SER A 5 13.81 -1.44 20.86
N VAL A 6 13.34 -0.99 19.70
CA VAL A 6 12.03 -0.35 19.54
C VAL A 6 10.97 -1.46 19.37
N PRO A 7 9.78 -1.36 20.00
CA PRO A 7 8.76 -2.39 19.91
C PRO A 7 7.91 -2.26 18.63
N ASP A 8 7.81 -3.36 17.89
CA ASP A 8 6.86 -3.54 16.78
C ASP A 8 5.41 -3.44 17.27
N LYS A 9 4.69 -2.41 16.83
CA LYS A 9 3.24 -2.31 17.03
C LYS A 9 2.52 -2.94 15.84
N ASN A 10 2.21 -4.22 15.97
CA ASN A 10 1.26 -4.93 15.11
C ASN A 10 -0.16 -4.38 15.33
N TYR A 11 -0.73 -3.72 14.32
CA TYR A 11 -2.16 -3.41 14.26
C TYR A 11 -2.87 -4.42 13.36
N PHE A 12 -3.18 -5.60 13.88
CA PHE A 12 -4.23 -6.45 13.34
C PHE A 12 -5.03 -7.07 14.48
N SER A 13 -6.27 -6.63 14.62
CA SER A 13 -7.25 -7.14 15.60
C SER A 13 -7.97 -8.35 15.02
N ASN A 14 -7.81 -9.51 15.64
CA ASN A 14 -8.59 -10.71 15.35
C ASN A 14 -9.99 -10.58 15.95
N ARG A 15 -11.03 -10.53 15.11
CA ARG A 15 -12.43 -10.64 15.54
C ARG A 15 -12.89 -12.09 15.41
N GLN A 16 -13.08 -12.76 16.54
CA GLN A 16 -13.68 -14.09 16.64
C GLN A 16 -15.19 -14.00 16.39
N ILE A 17 -15.75 -14.86 15.54
CA ILE A 17 -17.20 -15.03 15.40
C ILE A 17 -17.63 -16.17 16.32
N THR A 18 -18.42 -15.81 17.33
CA THR A 18 -19.10 -16.73 18.25
C THR A 18 -20.36 -17.29 17.58
N THR A 19 -20.46 -18.62 17.48
CA THR A 19 -21.66 -19.33 17.04
C THR A 19 -22.72 -19.28 18.15
N LYS A 20 -23.92 -18.77 17.85
CA LYS A 20 -25.11 -18.93 18.71
C LYS A 20 -26.00 -20.03 18.16
N GLU A 21 -26.40 -20.93 19.05
CA GLU A 21 -27.38 -22.00 18.88
C GLU A 21 -28.78 -21.46 18.57
N GLU A 22 -29.56 -22.19 17.76
CA GLU A 22 -31.02 -22.20 17.91
C GLU A 22 -31.68 -23.57 17.60
N LYS A 23 -32.14 -24.17 18.71
CA LYS A 23 -33.15 -25.20 19.02
C LYS A 23 -33.94 -25.96 17.93
N GLN A 24 -33.94 -27.28 18.15
CA GLN A 24 -34.89 -28.31 17.70
C GLN A 24 -36.30 -28.18 18.33
N LYS A 25 -37.33 -28.64 17.60
CA LYS A 25 -38.63 -29.12 18.14
C LYS A 25 -39.13 -30.36 17.37
N ASN A 26 -39.95 -31.14 18.06
CA ASN A 26 -40.09 -32.60 18.05
C ASN A 26 -41.22 -33.17 17.13
N ILE A 27 -41.16 -34.50 16.95
CA ILE A 27 -41.91 -35.46 16.09
C ILE A 27 -43.38 -35.72 16.57
N PRO A 28 -44.27 -36.42 15.80
CA PRO A 28 -44.41 -37.88 16.05
C PRO A 28 -44.74 -38.83 14.85
N SER A 29 -44.08 -39.99 14.95
CA SER A 29 -44.25 -41.39 14.49
C SER A 29 -45.40 -41.88 13.56
N LYS A 30 -45.05 -42.80 12.63
CA LYS A 30 -45.73 -44.09 12.44
C LYS A 30 -44.89 -45.15 11.68
N ASP A 31 -45.06 -46.40 12.11
CA ASP A 31 -44.28 -47.61 11.85
C ASP A 31 -44.27 -48.15 10.40
N LYS A 32 -43.13 -48.73 9.99
CA LYS A 32 -43.04 -50.04 9.30
C LYS A 32 -41.58 -50.49 9.12
N GLU A 33 -41.29 -51.68 9.63
CA GLU A 33 -40.06 -52.45 9.43
C GLU A 33 -39.82 -52.77 7.95
N LEU A 34 -38.66 -52.37 7.42
CA LEU A 34 -38.07 -52.83 6.16
C LEU A 34 -36.58 -53.09 6.44
N LYS A 35 -36.11 -54.30 6.11
CA LYS A 35 -34.71 -54.70 6.27
C LYS A 35 -33.87 -53.99 5.21
N ASP A 36 -33.07 -53.02 5.63
CA ASP A 36 -32.12 -52.32 4.76
C ASP A 36 -30.83 -53.15 4.63
N GLU A 37 -30.61 -53.73 3.46
CA GLU A 37 -29.32 -54.26 3.04
C GLU A 37 -28.45 -53.08 2.55
N TYR A 38 -27.25 -52.96 3.12
CA TYR A 38 -26.32 -51.87 2.84
C TYR A 38 -25.63 -52.08 1.48
N ILE A 39 -25.96 -51.23 0.49
CA ILE A 39 -25.14 -51.04 -0.72
C ILE A 39 -24.56 -49.61 -0.64
N PRO A 40 -23.25 -49.44 -0.43
CA PRO A 40 -22.64 -48.12 -0.49
C PRO A 40 -22.61 -47.63 -1.94
N THR A 41 -23.53 -46.73 -2.30
CA THR A 41 -23.39 -45.94 -3.52
C THR A 41 -22.21 -44.98 -3.40
N GLN A 42 -21.33 -45.08 -4.39
CA GLN A 42 -20.06 -44.40 -4.52
C GLN A 42 -20.21 -42.86 -4.42
N LYS A 43 -19.23 -42.21 -3.78
CA LYS A 43 -19.10 -40.76 -3.73
C LYS A 43 -19.20 -40.18 -5.15
N GLU A 44 -20.19 -39.35 -5.40
CA GLU A 44 -20.15 -38.41 -6.51
C GLU A 44 -19.03 -37.39 -6.25
N GLU A 45 -17.88 -37.60 -6.89
CA GLU A 45 -16.90 -36.56 -7.09
C GLU A 45 -17.48 -35.53 -8.05
N LYS A 46 -18.03 -34.45 -7.51
CA LYS A 46 -18.29 -33.23 -8.29
C LYS A 46 -16.95 -32.60 -8.65
N THR A 47 -16.42 -33.01 -9.80
CA THR A 47 -15.32 -32.38 -10.49
C THR A 47 -15.77 -31.01 -11.04
N GLY A 48 -14.91 -29.99 -10.86
CA GLY A 48 -14.97 -28.77 -11.67
C GLY A 48 -15.54 -27.50 -11.03
N ILE A 49 -15.16 -27.13 -9.81
CA ILE A 49 -15.14 -25.69 -9.46
C ILE A 49 -13.77 -25.17 -9.89
N TYR A 50 -13.71 -24.48 -11.02
CA TYR A 50 -12.54 -23.67 -11.37
C TYR A 50 -12.33 -22.65 -10.24
N LYS A 51 -11.41 -22.95 -9.31
CA LYS A 51 -10.88 -21.91 -8.43
C LYS A 51 -10.13 -20.95 -9.35
N LYS A 52 -10.69 -19.76 -9.59
CA LYS A 52 -9.96 -18.62 -10.16
C LYS A 52 -8.59 -18.57 -9.48
N PRO A 53 -7.47 -18.45 -10.22
CA PRO A 53 -6.16 -18.29 -9.60
C PRO A 53 -6.24 -17.10 -8.63
N MET A 54 -5.96 -17.36 -7.36
CA MET A 54 -6.04 -16.35 -6.32
C MET A 54 -4.91 -15.35 -6.57
N HIS A 55 -5.24 -14.12 -7.00
CA HIS A 55 -4.28 -13.04 -7.17
C HIS A 55 -3.50 -12.86 -5.86
N LYS A 56 -2.21 -13.21 -5.88
CA LYS A 56 -1.34 -13.21 -4.70
C LYS A 56 -0.57 -11.89 -4.66
N VAL A 57 -0.43 -11.35 -3.45
CA VAL A 57 0.42 -10.19 -3.18
C VAL A 57 1.86 -10.48 -3.64
N ASP A 58 2.41 -9.59 -4.45
CA ASP A 58 3.81 -9.62 -4.89
C ASP A 58 4.68 -8.92 -3.84
N MET A 59 5.16 -9.71 -2.88
CA MET A 59 6.00 -9.21 -1.78
C MET A 59 7.39 -8.75 -2.24
N ASP A 60 7.92 -9.34 -3.33
CA ASP A 60 9.28 -9.02 -3.80
C ASP A 60 9.29 -7.62 -4.42
N THR A 61 8.28 -7.30 -5.24
CA THR A 61 8.12 -5.95 -5.79
C THR A 61 7.86 -4.92 -4.68
N ILE A 62 7.03 -5.24 -3.68
CA ILE A 62 6.79 -4.36 -2.53
C ILE A 62 8.09 -4.07 -1.77
N GLN A 63 8.88 -5.10 -1.49
CA GLN A 63 10.15 -4.96 -0.78
C GLN A 63 11.14 -4.10 -1.56
N LYS A 64 11.25 -4.33 -2.88
CA LYS A 64 12.10 -3.52 -3.76
C LYS A 64 11.68 -2.04 -3.75
N LEU A 65 10.39 -1.75 -3.92
CA LEU A 65 9.87 -0.37 -3.92
C LEU A 65 10.13 0.32 -2.57
N LYS A 66 9.99 -0.43 -1.47
CA LYS A 66 10.33 0.08 -0.13
C LYS A 66 11.82 0.43 0.00
N GLU A 67 12.71 -0.44 -0.44
CA GLU A 67 14.16 -0.20 -0.41
C GLU A 67 14.56 1.02 -1.26
N GLU A 68 13.95 1.16 -2.44
CA GLU A 68 14.17 2.30 -3.32
C GLU A 68 13.69 3.63 -2.69
N SER A 69 12.51 3.60 -2.05
CA SER A 69 12.00 4.75 -1.30
C SER A 69 12.91 5.11 -0.12
N GLU A 70 13.41 4.12 0.63
CA GLU A 70 14.33 4.34 1.76
C GLU A 70 15.67 4.90 1.29
N ARG A 71 16.19 4.42 0.16
CA ARG A 71 17.42 4.93 -0.47
C ARG A 71 17.26 6.40 -0.88
N THR A 72 16.15 6.72 -1.55
CA THR A 72 15.86 8.09 -2.01
C THR A 72 15.68 9.04 -0.81
N TYR A 73 14.97 8.59 0.22
CA TYR A 73 14.82 9.36 1.46
C TYR A 73 16.15 9.57 2.20
N SER A 74 16.98 8.53 2.28
CA SER A 74 18.31 8.63 2.91
C SER A 74 19.21 9.61 2.17
N HIS A 75 19.14 9.62 0.84
CA HIS A 75 19.87 10.57 0.01
C HIS A 75 19.39 12.02 0.23
N LEU A 76 18.08 12.27 0.24
CA LEU A 76 17.53 13.58 0.58
C LEU A 76 17.99 14.06 1.96
N LYS A 77 17.95 13.18 2.96
CA LYS A 77 18.39 13.50 4.33
C LYS A 77 19.88 13.86 4.38
N GLU A 78 20.70 13.13 3.62
CA GLU A 78 22.14 13.40 3.52
C GLU A 78 22.41 14.75 2.86
N MET A 79 21.72 15.05 1.77
CA MET A 79 21.80 16.35 1.09
C MET A 79 21.45 17.50 2.05
N VAL A 80 20.34 17.38 2.78
CA VAL A 80 19.95 18.39 3.79
C VAL A 80 20.98 18.46 4.92
N ARG A 81 21.53 17.33 5.38
CA ARG A 81 22.58 17.32 6.41
C ARG A 81 23.79 18.13 5.96
N GLN A 82 24.29 17.89 4.76
CA GLN A 82 25.45 18.59 4.23
C GLN A 82 25.19 20.08 4.00
N LEU A 83 23.99 20.44 3.54
CA LEU A 83 23.54 21.83 3.41
C LEU A 83 23.63 22.59 4.75
N LEU A 84 23.17 21.95 5.83
CA LEU A 84 23.20 22.51 7.18
C LEU A 84 24.63 22.61 7.73
N GLU A 85 25.43 21.55 7.55
CA GLU A 85 26.82 21.52 8.05
C GLU A 85 27.69 22.60 7.41
N ARG A 86 27.51 22.88 6.11
CA ARG A 86 28.19 24.01 5.42
C ARG A 86 27.84 25.37 6.05
N GLN A 87 26.70 25.47 6.74
CA GLN A 87 26.25 26.66 7.45
C GLN A 87 26.53 26.60 8.96
N GLY A 88 27.24 25.56 9.44
CA GLY A 88 27.51 25.35 10.86
C GLY A 88 26.28 24.95 11.68
N LEU A 89 25.23 24.46 11.03
CA LEU A 89 23.97 24.04 11.63
C LEU A 89 23.83 22.51 11.64
N THR A 90 22.94 22.03 12.51
CA THR A 90 22.49 20.64 12.54
C THR A 90 20.96 20.56 12.52
N PHE A 91 20.40 19.36 12.32
CA PHE A 91 18.94 19.17 12.39
C PHE A 91 18.32 19.62 13.73
N LYS A 92 19.07 19.62 14.84
CA LYS A 92 18.58 20.06 16.14
C LYS A 92 18.38 21.58 16.19
N ASP A 93 19.23 22.30 15.46
CA ASP A 93 19.24 23.76 15.44
C ASP A 93 18.10 24.33 14.59
N LEU A 94 17.40 23.48 13.81
CA LEU A 94 16.23 23.89 13.03
C LEU A 94 15.01 24.23 13.90
N VAL A 95 14.93 23.68 15.11
CA VAL A 95 13.81 23.93 16.01
C VAL A 95 13.95 25.34 16.58
N GLY A 96 13.07 26.25 16.17
CA GLY A 96 13.11 27.65 16.59
C GLY A 96 14.13 28.50 15.81
N LEU A 97 14.59 28.02 14.65
CA LEU A 97 15.43 28.82 13.76
C LEU A 97 14.59 29.94 13.14
N GLU A 98 14.88 31.19 13.51
CA GLU A 98 14.22 32.38 12.94
C GLU A 98 14.86 32.83 11.62
N SER A 99 16.11 32.44 11.37
CA SER A 99 16.84 32.78 10.15
C SER A 99 16.60 31.77 9.02
N GLU A 100 16.54 32.26 7.79
CA GLU A 100 16.39 31.43 6.61
C GLU A 100 17.64 30.58 6.33
N ILE A 101 17.43 29.31 5.97
CA ILE A 101 18.50 28.41 5.54
C ILE A 101 18.88 28.77 4.11
N LYS A 102 20.16 29.07 3.87
CA LYS A 102 20.63 29.35 2.50
C LYS A 102 20.76 28.03 1.75
N VAL A 103 20.09 27.92 0.61
CA VAL A 103 20.26 26.79 -0.30
C VAL A 103 21.43 27.10 -1.24
N ASP A 104 22.49 26.31 -1.18
CA ASP A 104 23.61 26.44 -2.11
C ASP A 104 23.25 25.92 -3.51
N GLU A 105 24.01 26.34 -4.51
CA GLU A 105 23.71 26.05 -5.91
C GLU A 105 23.84 24.56 -6.25
N GLU A 106 24.81 23.85 -5.65
CA GLU A 106 25.01 22.42 -5.85
C GLU A 106 23.78 21.63 -5.36
N THR A 107 23.36 21.88 -4.11
CA THR A 107 22.17 21.27 -3.51
C THR A 107 20.90 21.61 -4.29
N ARG A 108 20.76 22.86 -4.76
CA ARG A 108 19.62 23.29 -5.57
C ARG A 108 19.54 22.51 -6.89
N LEU A 109 20.67 22.36 -7.59
CA LEU A 109 20.72 21.66 -8.87
C LEU A 109 20.42 20.16 -8.69
N GLU A 110 20.95 19.54 -7.64
CA GLU A 110 20.69 18.13 -7.34
C GLU A 110 19.22 17.89 -6.99
N ALA A 111 18.62 18.75 -6.15
CA ALA A 111 17.20 18.71 -5.82
C ALA A 111 16.32 18.92 -7.07
N GLN A 112 16.69 19.88 -7.94
CA GLN A 112 16.00 20.10 -9.21
C GLN A 112 16.07 18.87 -10.13
N ALA A 113 17.23 18.21 -10.22
CA ALA A 113 17.39 17.00 -11.01
C ALA A 113 16.53 15.83 -10.49
N MET A 114 16.36 15.72 -9.17
CA MET A 114 15.52 14.67 -8.58
C MET A 114 14.03 14.80 -8.93
N ILE A 115 13.52 16.04 -9.07
CA ILE A 115 12.11 16.33 -9.38
C ILE A 115 11.84 16.60 -10.86
N ALA A 116 12.91 16.81 -11.66
CA ALA A 116 12.82 16.99 -13.10
C ALA A 116 12.35 15.70 -13.79
N GLU A 117 11.96 15.81 -15.06
CA GLU A 117 11.53 14.67 -15.87
C GLU A 117 12.59 13.54 -15.86
N GLY A 118 12.15 12.31 -15.59
CA GLY A 118 13.03 11.14 -15.44
C GLY A 118 13.75 11.03 -14.08
N GLY A 119 13.59 12.02 -13.20
CA GLY A 119 14.10 11.96 -11.83
C GLY A 119 13.29 11.01 -10.94
N PRO A 120 13.90 10.47 -9.86
CA PRO A 120 13.24 9.51 -8.95
C PRO A 120 12.06 10.10 -8.17
N LEU A 121 12.01 11.43 -8.01
CA LEU A 121 10.92 12.15 -7.34
C LEU A 121 10.08 12.98 -8.34
N SER A 122 10.24 12.70 -9.63
CA SER A 122 9.41 13.31 -10.67
C SER A 122 7.96 12.82 -10.59
N PRO A 123 6.99 13.59 -11.11
CA PRO A 123 5.60 13.14 -11.17
C PRO A 123 5.44 11.77 -11.83
N GLU A 124 6.19 11.51 -12.90
CA GLU A 124 6.18 10.25 -13.62
C GLU A 124 6.74 9.11 -12.79
N GLY A 125 7.95 9.27 -12.21
CA GLY A 125 8.59 8.23 -11.41
C GLY A 125 7.81 7.88 -10.14
N VAL A 126 7.24 8.87 -9.46
CA VAL A 126 6.44 8.63 -8.24
C VAL A 126 5.11 7.95 -8.60
N SER A 127 4.44 8.39 -9.67
CA SER A 127 3.19 7.73 -10.10
C SER A 127 3.43 6.29 -10.56
N ASP A 128 4.54 5.99 -11.23
CA ASP A 128 4.94 4.63 -11.57
C ASP A 128 5.11 3.76 -10.32
N ASN A 129 5.78 4.27 -9.30
CA ASN A 129 5.96 3.55 -8.04
C ASN A 129 4.63 3.29 -7.34
N ILE A 130 3.70 4.25 -7.35
CA ILE A 130 2.35 4.07 -6.77
C ILE A 130 1.59 2.97 -7.51
N ILE A 131 1.64 2.96 -8.85
CA ILE A 131 0.96 1.96 -9.69
C ILE A 131 1.60 0.58 -9.54
N ALA A 132 2.93 0.50 -9.54
CA ALA A 132 3.66 -0.74 -9.31
C ALA A 132 3.31 -1.33 -7.94
N PHE A 133 3.25 -0.48 -6.90
CA PHE A 133 2.79 -0.90 -5.59
C PHE A 133 1.35 -1.40 -5.65
N ALA A 134 0.41 -0.61 -6.21
CA ALA A 134 -1.00 -0.99 -6.32
C ALA A 134 -1.21 -2.35 -7.03
N LYS A 135 -0.50 -2.58 -8.13
CA LYS A 135 -0.47 -3.87 -8.85
C LYS A 135 0.08 -4.98 -7.95
N ALA A 136 1.15 -4.73 -7.21
CA ALA A 136 1.77 -5.70 -6.31
C ALA A 136 0.87 -6.11 -5.14
N ILE A 137 0.24 -5.16 -4.41
CA ILE A 137 -0.68 -5.48 -3.30
C ILE A 137 -1.96 -6.16 -3.78
N SER A 138 -2.48 -5.78 -4.94
CA SER A 138 -3.70 -6.39 -5.48
C SER A 138 -3.46 -7.77 -6.10
N GLY A 139 -2.20 -8.11 -6.41
CA GLY A 139 -1.82 -9.28 -7.20
C GLY A 139 -2.20 -9.14 -8.68
N GLY A 140 -2.23 -7.90 -9.19
CA GLY A 140 -2.68 -7.56 -10.54
C GLY A 140 -4.19 -7.72 -10.76
N ASP A 141 -4.97 -7.75 -9.68
CA ASP A 141 -6.42 -7.97 -9.73
C ASP A 141 -7.16 -6.70 -10.17
N LYS A 142 -7.62 -6.69 -11.43
CA LYS A 142 -8.37 -5.58 -12.02
C LYS A 142 -9.72 -5.33 -11.31
N GLU A 143 -10.30 -6.34 -10.67
CA GLU A 143 -11.56 -6.17 -9.91
C GLU A 143 -11.38 -5.25 -8.68
N LYS A 144 -10.13 -5.03 -8.25
CA LYS A 144 -9.79 -4.14 -7.12
C LYS A 144 -9.42 -2.72 -7.53
N ILE A 145 -9.39 -2.39 -8.82
CA ILE A 145 -8.95 -1.06 -9.28
C ILE A 145 -9.79 0.06 -8.68
N ASP A 146 -11.11 -0.09 -8.59
CA ASP A 146 -11.98 0.96 -8.04
C ASP A 146 -11.74 1.16 -6.52
N LEU A 147 -11.41 0.07 -5.80
CA LEU A 147 -10.99 0.13 -4.39
C LEU A 147 -9.63 0.82 -4.25
N LEU A 148 -8.67 0.48 -5.11
CA LEU A 148 -7.33 1.08 -5.11
C LEU A 148 -7.39 2.57 -5.43
N ARG A 149 -8.18 2.96 -6.44
CA ARG A 149 -8.44 4.36 -6.79
C ARG A 149 -8.94 5.13 -5.57
N SER A 150 -9.98 4.62 -4.91
CA SER A 150 -10.55 5.25 -3.71
C SER A 150 -9.51 5.39 -2.59
N ALA A 151 -8.69 4.36 -2.36
CA ALA A 151 -7.64 4.39 -1.34
C ALA A 151 -6.51 5.38 -1.67
N ILE A 152 -6.12 5.49 -2.95
CA ILE A 152 -5.12 6.45 -3.42
C ILE A 152 -5.65 7.88 -3.26
N GLU A 153 -6.88 8.14 -3.72
CA GLU A 153 -7.54 9.45 -3.55
C GLU A 153 -7.61 9.87 -2.07
N GLU A 154 -7.96 8.93 -1.19
CA GLU A 154 -7.97 9.19 0.25
C GLU A 154 -6.57 9.49 0.78
N GLY A 155 -5.55 8.75 0.34
CA GLY A 155 -4.15 9.00 0.70
C GLY A 155 -3.67 10.40 0.31
N PHE A 156 -3.99 10.86 -0.90
CA PHE A 156 -3.66 12.22 -1.34
C PHE A 156 -4.41 13.29 -0.53
N LYS A 157 -5.69 13.07 -0.20
CA LYS A 157 -6.46 13.99 0.67
C LYS A 157 -5.86 14.06 2.08
N GLN A 158 -5.44 12.94 2.65
CA GLN A 158 -4.77 12.91 3.95
C GLN A 158 -3.42 13.65 3.90
N ALA A 159 -2.64 13.47 2.85
CA ALA A 159 -1.38 14.19 2.65
C ALA A 159 -1.61 15.71 2.54
N ALA A 160 -2.64 16.13 1.80
CA ALA A 160 -3.03 17.53 1.68
C ALA A 160 -3.34 18.15 3.05
N ASN A 161 -4.13 17.46 3.86
CA ASN A 161 -4.47 17.90 5.22
C ASN A 161 -3.24 18.03 6.13
N ILE A 162 -2.27 17.11 6.03
CA ILE A 162 -1.02 17.15 6.81
C ILE A 162 -0.13 18.33 6.40
N LEU A 163 -0.11 18.67 5.11
CA LEU A 163 0.80 19.68 4.54
C LEU A 163 0.21 21.09 4.47
N GLY A 164 -0.96 21.34 5.08
CA GLY A 164 -1.54 22.68 5.18
C GLY A 164 -2.74 22.95 4.26
N GLY A 165 -3.37 21.90 3.74
CA GLY A 165 -4.66 21.96 3.05
C GLY A 165 -4.58 21.65 1.55
N GLU A 166 -3.70 22.35 0.82
CA GLU A 166 -3.53 22.15 -0.63
C GLU A 166 -2.15 21.56 -0.94
N LEU A 167 -2.12 20.54 -1.78
CA LEU A 167 -0.86 19.96 -2.26
C LEU A 167 -0.26 20.85 -3.36
N PRO A 168 1.08 20.97 -3.41
CA PRO A 168 1.78 21.66 -4.50
C PRO A 168 1.47 21.08 -5.88
N GLU A 169 1.61 21.89 -6.93
CA GLU A 169 1.33 21.50 -8.33
C GLU A 169 2.03 20.20 -8.75
N VAL A 170 3.28 19.99 -8.31
CA VAL A 170 4.05 18.77 -8.61
C VAL A 170 3.32 17.52 -8.08
N CYS A 171 2.77 17.60 -6.87
CA CYS A 171 2.01 16.50 -6.28
C CYS A 171 0.67 16.28 -6.98
N GLN A 172 0.02 17.36 -7.45
CA GLN A 172 -1.21 17.25 -8.24
C GLN A 172 -0.94 16.53 -9.58
N LYS A 173 0.17 16.86 -10.25
CA LYS A 173 0.61 16.13 -11.46
C LYS A 173 0.85 14.64 -11.18
N THR A 174 1.47 14.30 -10.05
CA THR A 174 1.63 12.89 -9.64
C THR A 174 0.28 12.21 -9.47
N TYR A 175 -0.69 12.87 -8.84
CA TYR A 175 -2.05 12.36 -8.66
C TYR A 175 -2.72 12.10 -10.01
N ASP A 176 -2.74 13.09 -10.91
CA ASP A 176 -3.39 12.99 -12.21
C ASP A 176 -2.81 11.83 -13.04
N LEU A 177 -1.48 11.74 -13.11
CA LEU A 177 -0.78 10.65 -13.80
C LEU A 177 -1.09 9.29 -13.18
N THR A 178 -1.20 9.22 -11.85
CA THR A 178 -1.59 7.98 -11.18
C THR A 178 -3.00 7.56 -11.57
N MET A 179 -3.95 8.51 -11.61
CA MET A 179 -5.33 8.22 -12.00
C MET A 179 -5.41 7.76 -13.46
N GLU A 180 -4.67 8.41 -14.37
CA GLU A 180 -4.55 8.02 -15.77
C GLU A 180 -3.98 6.60 -15.92
N LYS A 181 -2.91 6.28 -15.19
CA LYS A 181 -2.29 4.94 -15.22
C LYS A 181 -3.21 3.86 -14.64
N LEU A 182 -4.04 4.18 -13.64
CA LEU A 182 -5.10 3.27 -13.16
C LEU A 182 -6.16 3.03 -14.24
N ASP A 183 -6.59 4.06 -14.96
CA ASP A 183 -7.55 3.93 -16.05
C ASP A 183 -6.98 3.12 -17.21
N ALA A 184 -5.72 3.38 -17.59
CA ALA A 184 -5.01 2.59 -18.57
C ALA A 184 -4.93 1.12 -18.16
N TRP A 185 -4.55 0.83 -16.91
CA TRP A 185 -4.50 -0.54 -16.39
C TRP A 185 -5.88 -1.23 -16.40
N LYS A 186 -6.95 -0.48 -16.12
CA LYS A 186 -8.33 -1.01 -16.20
C LYS A 186 -8.73 -1.36 -17.63
N ALA A 187 -8.23 -0.61 -18.61
CA ALA A 187 -8.52 -0.77 -20.03
C ALA A 187 -7.58 -1.74 -20.78
N GLU A 188 -6.47 -2.16 -20.17
CA GLU A 188 -5.65 -3.26 -20.68
C GLU A 188 -6.54 -4.52 -20.83
N GLU A 189 -6.36 -5.32 -21.89
CA GLU A 189 -7.02 -6.63 -22.08
C GLU A 189 -6.18 -7.73 -21.45
#